data_AF-A0A1Q8E923-F1
#
_entry.id   AF-A0A1Q8E923-F1
#
_cell.length_a   1.000
_cell.length_b   1.000
_cell.length_c   1.000
_cell.angle_alpha   90.00
_cell.angle_beta   90.00
_cell.angle_gamma   90.00
#
_symmetry.space_group_name_H-M   'P 1'
#
loop_
_entity.id
_entity.type
_entity.pdbx_description
1 polymer ?
#
loop_
_entity_poly.entity_id
_entity_poly.type
_entity_poly.pdbx_seq_one_letter_code
_entity_poly.pdbx_strand_id
1 'polypeptide(L)'
;MNKKIVIGFFALLATTVLLASCGNGTKDVVKTEGSSEAAQTEEDIIRKDVETLLDSVLTSSDKGFSRLYGESYDRWTEKNIFPEQIEGAIKDNDWTPESKYTYQYAKDFDKLTPSDVLERFLKTRRDNLKDIKEYDIKDIDVADDKATVTFMSRQINNTASANAVNNIYLALADGNLDVFGALNQANAADSEFKKLHTLVSYFLYYANFSNLLVSYSDIPSRLNETPLTEGTYEITFDLEKDSEGHWVISEQNYKNLISDLLNYDEPASQFVYPDGTHAKAGSTETSSSTNVG
;
A
#
# COMPACT_ATOMS: atom_id res chain seq x y z
N MET A 1 38.34 -14.21 40.54
CA MET A 1 37.98 -12.98 41.30
C MET A 1 37.03 -12.18 40.41
N ASN A 2 35.79 -11.82 40.75
CA ASN A 2 34.97 -11.99 41.94
C ASN A 2 33.52 -12.25 41.48
N LYS A 3 32.89 -13.24 42.12
CA LYS A 3 31.44 -13.45 42.16
C LYS A 3 30.78 -12.37 43.02
N LYS A 4 29.46 -12.19 42.84
CA LYS A 4 28.36 -12.00 43.82
C LYS A 4 27.19 -11.31 43.08
N ILE A 5 25.89 -11.60 43.24
CA ILE A 5 25.11 -12.38 44.22
C ILE A 5 23.75 -12.73 43.61
N VAL A 6 23.22 -13.87 44.06
CA VAL A 6 21.89 -14.46 43.85
C VAL A 6 20.83 -13.76 44.71
N ILE A 7 19.64 -13.50 44.16
CA ILE A 7 18.32 -13.54 44.83
C ILE A 7 17.34 -13.94 43.70
N GLY A 8 16.59 -15.05 43.68
CA GLY A 8 16.14 -15.94 44.73
C GLY A 8 14.66 -15.70 45.02
N PHE A 9 13.74 -16.24 44.22
CA PHE A 9 12.38 -16.53 44.67
C PHE A 9 11.93 -17.92 44.19
N PHE A 10 11.71 -18.76 45.19
CA PHE A 10 11.22 -20.12 45.14
C PHE A 10 9.69 -20.08 45.25
N ALA A 11 8.98 -20.81 44.38
CA ALA A 11 7.66 -21.35 44.71
C ALA A 11 7.37 -22.54 43.80
N LEU A 12 7.63 -23.74 44.33
CA LEU A 12 7.16 -25.02 43.81
C LEU A 12 6.28 -25.63 44.91
N LEU A 13 5.07 -26.06 44.56
CA LEU A 13 4.19 -27.09 45.18
C LEU A 13 2.75 -26.79 44.70
N ALA A 14 1.84 -27.72 44.42
CA ALA A 14 1.83 -29.17 44.34
C ALA A 14 0.53 -29.55 43.61
N THR A 15 0.56 -30.66 42.88
CA THR A 15 -0.60 -31.36 42.32
C THR A 15 -1.51 -31.96 43.39
N THR A 16 -2.82 -31.78 43.25
CA THR A 16 -3.84 -32.72 43.78
C THR A 16 -4.99 -32.85 42.79
N VAL A 17 -5.14 -34.08 42.29
CA VAL A 17 -6.29 -34.60 41.55
C VAL A 17 -7.45 -34.82 42.52
N LEU A 18 -8.65 -34.40 42.15
CA LEU A 18 -9.90 -34.98 42.67
C LEU A 18 -10.77 -35.42 41.50
N LEU A 19 -10.83 -36.75 41.34
CA LEU A 19 -11.85 -37.46 40.58
C LEU A 19 -13.16 -37.39 41.36
N ALA A 20 -14.24 -36.95 40.72
CA ALA A 20 -15.60 -37.21 41.16
C ALA A 20 -16.21 -38.26 40.22
N SER A 21 -16.58 -39.41 40.80
CA SER A 21 -17.15 -40.57 40.12
C SER A 21 -18.62 -40.76 40.52
N CYS A 22 -19.44 -40.97 39.49
CA CYS A 22 -20.69 -41.74 39.38
C CYS A 22 -21.96 -41.35 40.15
N GLY A 23 -23.03 -41.15 39.36
CA GLY A 23 -24.42 -41.41 39.72
C GLY A 23 -25.24 -41.74 38.46
N ASN A 24 -25.72 -42.98 38.34
CA ASN A 24 -26.45 -43.53 37.20
C ASN A 24 -27.95 -43.19 37.25
N GLY A 25 -28.52 -42.86 36.09
CA GLY A 25 -29.91 -43.19 35.71
C GLY A 25 -31.02 -42.21 36.08
N THR A 26 -31.59 -41.53 35.08
CA THR A 26 -32.94 -41.82 34.53
C THR A 26 -33.17 -40.88 33.34
N LYS A 27 -33.74 -41.44 32.25
CA LYS A 27 -34.02 -40.75 31.00
C LYS A 27 -35.13 -39.72 31.22
N ASP A 28 -34.82 -38.45 30.98
CA ASP A 28 -35.81 -37.46 30.57
C ASP A 28 -35.24 -36.69 29.37
N VAL A 29 -36.05 -36.61 28.32
CA VAL A 29 -35.73 -35.99 27.04
C VAL A 29 -35.66 -34.48 27.25
N VAL A 30 -34.45 -33.98 27.44
CA VAL A 30 -34.14 -32.55 27.36
C VAL A 30 -34.17 -32.14 25.89
N LYS A 31 -35.02 -31.17 25.56
CA LYS A 31 -34.95 -30.40 24.31
C LYS A 31 -33.51 -29.93 24.12
N THR A 32 -32.82 -30.49 23.14
CA THR A 32 -31.53 -29.99 22.69
C THR A 32 -31.78 -28.72 21.88
N GLU A 33 -31.80 -27.56 22.53
CA GLU A 33 -31.38 -26.32 21.88
C GLU A 33 -29.86 -26.41 21.72
N GLY A 34 -29.46 -27.05 20.62
CA GLY A 34 -28.07 -27.14 20.18
C GLY A 34 -27.81 -26.11 19.10
N SER A 35 -27.48 -24.89 19.52
CA SER A 35 -26.61 -24.01 18.74
C SER A 35 -25.76 -23.21 19.71
N SER A 36 -24.79 -23.88 20.33
CA SER A 36 -23.67 -23.18 20.95
C SER A 36 -22.79 -22.66 19.82
N GLU A 37 -23.13 -21.48 19.28
CA GLU A 37 -22.12 -20.64 18.67
C GLU A 37 -21.06 -20.42 19.75
N ALA A 38 -19.83 -20.88 19.51
CA ALA A 38 -18.71 -20.53 20.36
C ALA A 38 -18.64 -18.99 20.37
N ALA A 39 -18.77 -18.37 21.54
CA ALA A 39 -18.64 -16.93 21.67
C ALA A 39 -17.26 -16.53 21.11
N GLN A 40 -17.24 -15.66 20.10
CA GLN A 40 -15.98 -15.15 19.55
C GLN A 40 -15.23 -14.39 20.65
N THR A 41 -13.92 -14.60 20.73
CA THR A 41 -13.08 -13.82 21.63
C THR A 41 -12.89 -12.40 21.09
N GLU A 42 -12.51 -11.45 21.93
CA GLU A 42 -12.19 -10.08 21.48
C GLU A 42 -11.03 -10.08 20.47
N GLU A 43 -10.04 -10.95 20.67
CA GLU A 43 -8.92 -11.16 19.74
C GLU A 43 -9.40 -11.66 18.36
N ASP A 44 -10.38 -12.58 18.31
CA ASP A 44 -10.97 -13.05 17.04
C ASP A 44 -11.69 -11.92 16.29
N ILE A 45 -12.34 -11.01 17.02
CA ILE A 45 -13.03 -9.86 16.43
C ILE A 45 -12.01 -8.89 15.85
N ILE A 46 -10.97 -8.53 16.62
CA ILE A 46 -9.90 -7.62 16.15
C ILE A 46 -9.24 -8.21 14.91
N ARG A 47 -8.85 -9.49 14.95
CA ARG A 47 -8.21 -10.15 13.82
C ARG A 47 -9.06 -10.08 12.56
N LYS A 48 -10.37 -10.30 12.67
CA LYS A 48 -11.29 -10.22 11.53
C LYS A 48 -11.42 -8.80 10.96
N ASP A 49 -11.43 -7.78 11.83
CA ASP A 49 -11.50 -6.39 11.40
C ASP A 49 -10.17 -5.95 10.74
N VAL A 50 -9.04 -6.40 11.28
CA VAL A 50 -7.71 -6.28 10.68
C VAL A 50 -7.66 -6.93 9.30
N GLU A 51 -8.09 -8.18 9.19
CA GLU A 51 -8.15 -8.91 7.91
C GLU A 51 -9.06 -8.19 6.91
N THR A 52 -10.21 -7.67 7.35
CA THR A 52 -11.10 -6.89 6.48
C THR A 52 -10.39 -5.64 5.91
N LEU A 53 -9.63 -4.92 6.74
CA LEU A 53 -8.84 -3.77 6.29
C LEU A 53 -7.70 -4.18 5.34
N LEU A 54 -6.88 -5.15 5.74
CA LEU A 54 -5.72 -5.59 4.95
C LEU A 54 -6.14 -6.24 3.62
N ASP A 55 -7.22 -7.02 3.60
CA ASP A 55 -7.80 -7.54 2.36
C ASP A 55 -8.18 -6.42 1.41
N SER A 56 -8.80 -5.35 1.92
CA SER A 56 -9.24 -4.21 1.09
C SER A 56 -8.08 -3.38 0.55
N VAL A 57 -6.98 -3.31 1.30
CA VAL A 57 -5.76 -2.56 0.94
C VAL A 57 -4.85 -3.36 0.00
N LEU A 58 -4.60 -4.64 0.31
CA LEU A 58 -3.54 -5.45 -0.29
C LEU A 58 -4.04 -6.50 -1.28
N THR A 59 -5.35 -6.70 -1.37
CA THR A 59 -5.97 -7.70 -2.25
C THR A 59 -7.12 -7.11 -3.05
N SER A 60 -7.72 -7.90 -3.94
CA SER A 60 -8.94 -7.50 -4.66
C SER A 60 -10.23 -7.63 -3.85
N SER A 61 -10.17 -8.00 -2.56
CA SER A 61 -11.33 -8.25 -1.71
C SER A 61 -11.68 -7.04 -0.84
N ASP A 62 -12.77 -6.34 -1.18
CA ASP A 62 -13.36 -5.27 -0.35
C ASP A 62 -14.46 -5.81 0.61
N LYS A 63 -14.45 -7.12 0.87
CA LYS A 63 -15.56 -7.78 1.56
C LYS A 63 -15.60 -7.40 3.04
N GLY A 64 -16.66 -6.70 3.43
CA GLY A 64 -16.91 -6.35 4.82
C GLY A 64 -16.39 -4.97 5.21
N PHE A 65 -15.60 -4.32 4.35
CA PHE A 65 -15.11 -2.96 4.61
C PHE A 65 -16.27 -1.98 4.85
N SER A 66 -17.30 -2.02 4.01
CA SER A 66 -18.48 -1.17 4.17
C SER A 66 -19.28 -1.40 5.44
N ARG A 67 -19.12 -2.56 6.10
CA ARG A 67 -19.72 -2.82 7.41
C ARG A 67 -18.95 -2.08 8.51
N LEU A 68 -17.62 -1.99 8.40
CA LEU A 68 -16.77 -1.33 9.39
C LEU A 68 -16.71 0.19 9.19
N TYR A 69 -16.70 0.66 7.93
CA TYR A 69 -16.47 2.06 7.59
C TYR A 69 -17.69 2.77 6.97
N GLY A 70 -18.83 2.08 6.84
CA GLY A 70 -20.09 2.62 6.32
C GLY A 70 -20.15 2.85 4.79
N GLU A 71 -19.03 2.69 4.09
CA GLU A 71 -18.92 2.81 2.63
C GLU A 71 -17.81 1.89 2.09
N SER A 72 -17.78 1.62 0.78
CA SER A 72 -16.72 0.82 0.16
C SER A 72 -15.35 1.47 0.32
N TYR A 73 -14.26 0.69 0.33
CA TYR A 73 -12.89 1.19 0.48
C TYR A 73 -12.52 2.30 -0.51
N ASP A 74 -12.88 2.13 -1.77
CA ASP A 74 -12.57 3.11 -2.81
C ASP A 74 -13.24 4.47 -2.51
N ARG A 75 -14.51 4.46 -2.09
CA ARG A 75 -15.23 5.68 -1.72
C ARG A 75 -14.69 6.30 -0.44
N TRP A 76 -14.38 5.48 0.57
CA TRP A 76 -13.82 5.95 1.84
C TRP A 76 -12.49 6.68 1.62
N THR A 77 -11.59 6.13 0.81
CA THR A 77 -10.30 6.76 0.49
C THR A 77 -10.47 8.05 -0.32
N GLU A 78 -11.34 8.06 -1.32
CA GLU A 78 -11.63 9.24 -2.15
C GLU A 78 -12.25 10.38 -1.36
N LYS A 79 -13.05 10.06 -0.34
CA LYS A 79 -13.76 11.05 0.47
C LYS A 79 -12.94 11.55 1.66
N ASN A 80 -12.24 10.65 2.36
CA ASN A 80 -11.62 10.95 3.65
C ASN A 80 -10.10 11.12 3.56
N ILE A 81 -9.44 10.54 2.55
CA ILE A 81 -7.97 10.56 2.44
C ILE A 81 -7.49 11.49 1.34
N PHE A 82 -8.04 11.38 0.13
CA PHE A 82 -7.53 12.10 -1.04
C PHE A 82 -7.66 13.62 -0.97
N PRO A 83 -8.74 14.23 -0.43
CA PRO A 83 -8.91 15.68 -0.50
C PRO A 83 -7.76 16.46 0.15
N GLU A 84 -7.32 16.04 1.34
CA GLU A 84 -6.20 16.69 2.03
C GLU A 84 -4.87 16.49 1.29
N GLN A 85 -4.64 15.31 0.71
CA GLN A 85 -3.43 15.04 -0.09
C GLN A 85 -3.38 15.88 -1.37
N ILE A 86 -4.53 16.04 -2.04
CA ILE A 86 -4.66 16.85 -3.25
C ILE A 86 -4.46 18.34 -2.92
N GLU A 87 -5.15 18.85 -1.91
CA GLU A 87 -5.03 20.24 -1.46
C GLU A 87 -3.58 20.56 -1.05
N GLY A 88 -2.97 19.69 -0.24
CA GLY A 88 -1.58 19.79 0.16
C GLY A 88 -0.63 19.84 -1.04
N ALA A 89 -0.76 18.91 -1.98
CA ALA A 89 0.10 18.86 -3.16
C ALA A 89 -0.04 20.09 -4.07
N ILE A 90 -1.26 20.60 -4.27
CA ILE A 90 -1.53 21.82 -5.05
C ILE A 90 -0.86 23.03 -4.39
N LYS A 91 -0.98 23.14 -3.07
CA LYS A 91 -0.37 24.22 -2.29
C LYS A 91 1.15 24.14 -2.32
N ASP A 92 1.73 22.97 -2.05
CA ASP A 92 3.18 22.77 -1.95
C ASP A 92 3.90 22.97 -3.29
N ASN A 93 3.21 22.79 -4.42
CA ASN A 93 3.75 23.01 -5.76
C ASN A 93 3.31 24.34 -6.41
N ASP A 94 2.60 25.21 -5.67
CA ASP A 94 2.02 26.47 -6.17
C ASP A 94 1.23 26.31 -7.49
N TRP A 95 0.37 25.30 -7.60
CA TRP A 95 -0.44 25.07 -8.79
C TRP A 95 -1.71 25.95 -8.87
N THR A 96 -1.73 27.07 -8.14
CA THR A 96 -2.85 28.02 -8.13
C THR A 96 -2.60 29.22 -9.05
N PRO A 97 -3.55 29.62 -9.93
CA PRO A 97 -4.78 28.90 -10.24
C PRO A 97 -4.52 27.68 -11.13
N GLU A 98 -5.24 26.59 -10.88
CA GLU A 98 -5.09 25.32 -11.60
C GLU A 98 -5.22 25.42 -13.12
N SER A 99 -6.01 26.37 -13.60
CA SER A 99 -6.16 26.67 -15.04
C SER A 99 -4.84 26.94 -15.75
N LYS A 100 -3.81 27.45 -15.05
CA LYS A 100 -2.46 27.68 -15.62
C LYS A 100 -1.72 26.38 -15.90
N TYR A 101 -2.04 25.34 -15.13
CA TYR A 101 -1.40 24.02 -15.15
C TYR A 101 -2.32 22.92 -15.70
N THR A 102 -3.36 23.33 -16.43
CA THR A 102 -4.29 22.42 -17.09
C THR A 102 -3.79 22.09 -18.48
N TYR A 103 -3.45 20.83 -18.72
CA TYR A 103 -2.83 20.39 -19.97
C TYR A 103 -3.54 19.20 -20.60
N GLN A 104 -3.47 19.13 -21.93
CA GLN A 104 -3.67 17.89 -22.66
C GLN A 104 -2.31 17.20 -22.75
N TYR A 105 -2.10 16.17 -21.94
CA TYR A 105 -0.77 15.54 -21.82
C TYR A 105 -0.38 14.73 -23.05
N ALA A 106 -1.38 14.17 -23.74
CA ALA A 106 -1.27 13.39 -24.96
C ALA A 106 -2.47 13.64 -25.87
N LYS A 107 -2.28 13.50 -27.18
CA LYS A 107 -3.30 13.83 -28.19
C LYS A 107 -4.64 13.11 -27.98
N ASP A 108 -4.60 11.87 -27.49
CA ASP A 108 -5.78 11.03 -27.28
C ASP A 108 -6.33 11.11 -25.84
N PHE A 109 -5.81 12.03 -25.03
CA PHE A 109 -6.22 12.23 -23.64
C PHE A 109 -6.99 13.54 -23.49
N ASP A 110 -7.87 13.60 -22.50
CA ASP A 110 -8.56 14.83 -22.13
C ASP A 110 -7.58 15.85 -21.53
N LYS A 111 -8.01 17.12 -21.52
CA LYS A 111 -7.35 18.15 -20.70
C LYS A 111 -7.64 17.88 -19.24
N LEU A 112 -6.61 17.85 -18.41
CA LEU A 112 -6.72 17.56 -16.98
C LEU A 112 -6.15 18.72 -16.17
N THR A 113 -6.83 19.07 -15.09
CA THR A 113 -6.31 19.98 -14.07
C THR A 113 -5.30 19.24 -13.17
N PRO A 114 -4.48 19.97 -12.38
CA PRO A 114 -3.70 19.36 -11.30
C PRO A 114 -4.51 18.46 -10.37
N SER A 115 -5.70 18.88 -9.95
CA SER A 115 -6.61 18.08 -9.13
C SER A 115 -6.98 16.76 -9.82
N ASP A 116 -7.34 16.81 -11.10
CA ASP A 116 -7.72 15.61 -11.86
C ASP A 116 -6.54 14.62 -11.98
N VAL A 117 -5.32 15.13 -12.19
CA VAL A 117 -4.11 14.32 -12.30
C VAL A 117 -3.77 13.67 -10.96
N LEU A 118 -3.84 14.43 -9.86
CA LEU A 118 -3.56 13.94 -8.51
C LEU A 118 -4.60 12.89 -8.07
N GLU A 119 -5.89 13.13 -8.33
CA GLU A 119 -6.94 12.16 -8.01
C GLU A 119 -6.70 10.83 -8.73
N ARG A 120 -6.42 10.87 -10.05
CA ARG A 120 -6.12 9.67 -10.84
C ARG A 120 -4.85 8.97 -10.36
N PHE A 121 -3.81 9.73 -10.04
CA PHE A 121 -2.58 9.20 -9.45
C PHE A 121 -2.85 8.47 -8.13
N LEU A 122 -3.60 9.08 -7.21
CA LEU A 122 -3.93 8.48 -5.91
C LEU A 122 -4.79 7.22 -6.05
N LYS A 123 -5.77 7.22 -6.98
CA LYS A 123 -6.55 6.03 -7.34
C LYS A 123 -5.67 4.89 -7.82
N THR A 124 -4.83 5.15 -8.82
CA THR A 124 -3.91 4.13 -9.37
C THR A 124 -2.93 3.63 -8.32
N ARG A 125 -2.36 4.52 -7.50
CA ARG A 125 -1.45 4.13 -6.42
C ARG A 125 -2.13 3.27 -5.36
N ARG A 126 -3.36 3.60 -4.95
CA ARG A 126 -4.18 2.78 -4.05
C ARG A 126 -4.41 1.40 -4.66
N ASP A 127 -4.78 1.34 -5.94
CA ASP A 127 -5.11 0.08 -6.60
C ASP A 127 -3.87 -0.80 -6.86
N ASN A 128 -2.69 -0.21 -7.10
CA ASN A 128 -1.44 -0.95 -7.22
C ASN A 128 -1.06 -1.74 -5.95
N LEU A 129 -1.51 -1.31 -4.77
CA LEU A 129 -1.28 -2.08 -3.54
C LEU A 129 -1.96 -3.45 -3.58
N LYS A 130 -3.05 -3.58 -4.35
CA LYS A 130 -3.80 -4.83 -4.52
C LYS A 130 -3.00 -5.89 -5.30
N ASP A 131 -1.90 -5.50 -5.95
CA ASP A 131 -0.98 -6.43 -6.61
C ASP A 131 -0.11 -7.22 -5.62
N ILE A 132 -0.03 -6.80 -4.35
CA ILE A 132 0.72 -7.48 -3.28
C ILE A 132 0.11 -8.85 -2.96
N LYS A 133 -1.23 -8.93 -2.88
CA LYS A 133 -2.08 -10.13 -2.74
C LYS A 133 -1.95 -10.94 -1.45
N GLU A 134 -0.81 -10.91 -0.78
CA GLU A 134 -0.52 -11.79 0.35
C GLU A 134 0.14 -11.02 1.50
N TYR A 135 -0.30 -11.33 2.71
CA TYR A 135 0.24 -10.82 3.96
C TYR A 135 0.11 -11.88 5.06
N ASP A 136 0.87 -11.73 6.15
CA ASP A 136 0.84 -12.63 7.30
C ASP A 136 0.84 -11.83 8.61
N ILE A 137 -0.29 -11.83 9.33
CA ILE A 137 -0.44 -11.15 10.62
C ILE A 137 0.37 -11.90 11.69
N LYS A 138 1.39 -11.24 12.23
CA LYS A 138 2.30 -11.81 13.22
C LYS A 138 1.81 -11.61 14.65
N ASP A 139 1.33 -10.41 14.94
CA ASP A 139 0.98 -10.02 16.30
C ASP A 139 -0.12 -8.96 16.30
N ILE A 140 -0.92 -8.98 17.36
CA ILE A 140 -1.95 -7.98 17.66
C ILE A 140 -1.84 -7.68 19.15
N ASP A 141 -1.19 -6.57 19.50
CA ASP A 141 -1.08 -6.11 20.88
C ASP A 141 -2.26 -5.18 21.21
N VAL A 142 -2.96 -5.45 22.30
CA VAL A 142 -4.21 -4.73 22.65
C VAL A 142 -4.06 -4.08 24.01
N ALA A 143 -4.29 -2.77 24.05
CA ALA A 143 -4.27 -1.96 25.26
C ALA A 143 -5.49 -1.02 25.27
N ASP A 144 -6.45 -1.33 26.15
CA ASP A 144 -7.74 -0.63 26.24
C ASP A 144 -8.46 -0.61 24.87
N ASP A 145 -8.80 0.56 24.35
CA ASP A 145 -9.47 0.76 23.06
C ASP A 145 -8.48 0.97 21.90
N LYS A 146 -7.22 0.51 22.05
CA LYS A 146 -6.17 0.58 21.02
C LYS A 146 -5.58 -0.79 20.75
N ALA A 147 -5.32 -1.04 19.46
CA ALA A 147 -4.62 -2.25 19.03
C ALA A 147 -3.49 -1.89 18.07
N THR A 148 -2.31 -2.45 18.30
CA THR A 148 -1.15 -2.34 17.40
C THR A 148 -1.00 -3.66 16.66
N VAL A 149 -1.11 -3.61 15.34
CA VAL A 149 -1.06 -4.77 14.46
C VAL A 149 0.31 -4.84 13.81
N THR A 150 0.96 -6.00 13.87
CA THR A 150 2.21 -6.26 13.16
C THR A 150 1.99 -7.37 12.14
N PHE A 151 2.37 -7.13 10.88
CA PHE A 151 2.24 -8.10 9.81
C PHE A 151 3.45 -8.10 8.88
N MET A 152 3.68 -9.22 8.19
CA MET A 152 4.67 -9.34 7.13
C MET A 152 3.99 -9.22 5.79
N SER A 153 4.57 -8.44 4.87
CA SER A 153 4.08 -8.32 3.50
C SER A 153 5.20 -7.93 2.54
N ARG A 154 5.00 -8.18 1.24
CA ARG A 154 5.75 -7.41 0.24
C ARG A 154 5.31 -5.95 0.27
N GLN A 155 6.15 -5.09 -0.26
CA GLN A 155 5.88 -3.67 -0.47
C GLN A 155 5.95 -3.36 -1.96
N ILE A 156 5.46 -2.20 -2.36
CA ILE A 156 5.76 -1.66 -3.69
C ILE A 156 7.21 -1.15 -3.66
N ASN A 157 8.05 -1.61 -4.59
CA ASN A 157 9.36 -1.02 -4.78
C ASN A 157 9.19 0.37 -5.43
N ASN A 158 9.19 1.40 -4.59
CA ASN A 158 8.93 2.78 -5.02
C ASN A 158 10.11 3.35 -5.82
N THR A 159 11.33 2.89 -5.56
CA THR A 159 12.53 3.24 -6.36
C THR A 159 12.41 2.72 -7.80
N ALA A 160 11.94 1.48 -7.98
CA ALA A 160 11.66 0.89 -9.29
C ALA A 160 10.47 1.58 -9.97
N SER A 161 9.42 1.92 -9.22
CA SER A 161 8.27 2.67 -9.74
C SER A 161 8.69 4.05 -10.28
N ALA A 162 9.53 4.78 -9.54
CA ALA A 162 10.08 6.06 -9.98
C ALA A 162 10.99 5.90 -11.20
N ASN A 163 11.81 4.85 -11.24
CA ASN A 163 12.63 4.55 -12.41
C ASN A 163 11.78 4.24 -13.66
N ALA A 164 10.68 3.51 -13.50
CA ALA A 164 9.74 3.24 -14.57
C ALA A 164 9.15 4.53 -15.16
N VAL A 165 8.67 5.44 -14.30
CA VAL A 165 8.18 6.76 -14.73
C VAL A 165 9.27 7.56 -15.44
N ASN A 166 10.51 7.56 -14.93
CA ASN A 166 11.63 8.24 -15.57
C ASN A 166 11.98 7.65 -16.94
N ASN A 167 11.94 6.33 -17.10
CA ASN A 167 12.20 5.68 -18.38
C ASN A 167 11.13 6.04 -19.42
N ILE A 168 9.87 6.13 -19.01
CA ILE A 168 8.77 6.60 -19.86
C ILE A 168 8.97 8.06 -20.23
N TYR A 169 9.34 8.89 -19.25
CA TYR A 169 9.67 10.29 -19.50
C TYR A 169 10.74 10.42 -20.58
N LEU A 170 11.84 9.66 -20.49
CA LEU A 170 12.91 9.67 -21.50
C LEU A 170 12.45 9.14 -22.87
N ALA A 171 11.67 8.05 -22.90
CA ALA A 171 11.15 7.50 -24.15
C ALA A 171 10.18 8.44 -24.87
N LEU A 172 9.40 9.21 -24.11
CA LEU A 172 8.41 10.14 -24.64
C LEU A 172 8.96 11.57 -24.84
N ALA A 173 10.12 11.90 -24.28
CA ALA A 173 10.78 13.20 -24.45
C ALA A 173 11.16 13.47 -25.93
N ASP A 174 11.42 12.42 -26.70
CA ASP A 174 11.68 12.47 -28.15
C ASP A 174 10.39 12.39 -29.00
N GLY A 175 9.21 12.30 -28.36
CA GLY A 175 7.93 11.95 -28.98
C GLY A 175 6.82 13.02 -28.96
N ASN A 176 5.62 12.64 -29.44
CA ASN A 176 4.45 13.49 -29.75
C ASN A 176 3.60 13.96 -28.54
N LEU A 177 4.17 14.18 -27.36
CA LEU A 177 3.41 14.64 -26.19
C LEU A 177 3.55 16.16 -25.98
N ASP A 178 2.43 16.88 -26.07
CA ASP A 178 2.39 18.36 -26.02
C ASP A 178 3.00 18.95 -24.75
N VAL A 179 2.89 18.25 -23.61
CA VAL A 179 3.45 18.72 -22.33
C VAL A 179 4.98 18.71 -22.31
N PHE A 180 5.63 17.84 -23.11
CA PHE A 180 7.09 17.83 -23.25
C PHE A 180 7.58 19.01 -24.10
N GLY A 181 6.78 19.45 -25.07
CA GLY A 181 7.00 20.70 -25.77
C GLY A 181 7.00 21.91 -24.82
N ALA A 182 6.06 21.95 -23.87
CA ALA A 182 6.00 22.99 -22.83
C ALA A 182 7.17 22.89 -21.82
N LEU A 183 7.55 21.67 -21.40
CA LEU A 183 8.72 21.43 -20.55
C LEU A 183 10.02 21.86 -21.21
N ASN A 184 10.22 21.54 -22.49
CA ASN A 184 11.40 21.91 -23.26
C ASN A 184 11.49 23.42 -23.56
N GLN A 185 10.34 24.10 -23.67
CA GLN A 185 10.26 25.56 -23.88
C GLN A 185 10.37 26.38 -22.59
N ALA A 186 10.06 25.77 -21.43
CA ALA A 186 10.33 26.35 -20.12
C ALA A 186 11.85 26.43 -19.91
N ASN A 187 12.46 27.49 -20.45
CA ASN A 187 13.86 27.85 -20.29
C ASN A 187 14.26 27.74 -18.81
N ALA A 188 15.50 27.31 -18.51
CA ALA A 188 16.10 26.84 -17.24
C ALA A 188 15.95 27.72 -15.96
N ALA A 189 14.77 28.29 -15.70
CA ALA A 189 14.34 28.81 -14.42
C ALA A 189 13.78 27.64 -13.61
N ASP A 190 14.66 27.05 -12.82
CA ASP A 190 14.55 25.78 -12.11
C ASP A 190 13.18 25.52 -11.44
N SER A 191 12.50 26.53 -10.89
CA SER A 191 11.26 26.33 -10.13
C SER A 191 10.01 26.00 -10.97
N GLU A 192 9.79 26.66 -12.10
CA GLU A 192 8.59 26.39 -12.94
C GLU A 192 8.74 25.05 -13.66
N PHE A 193 9.95 24.74 -14.11
CA PHE A 193 10.27 23.44 -14.68
C PHE A 193 10.02 22.31 -13.66
N LYS A 194 10.49 22.47 -12.42
CA LYS A 194 10.24 21.50 -11.33
C LYS A 194 8.75 21.28 -11.09
N LYS A 195 7.95 22.35 -11.05
CA LYS A 195 6.48 22.26 -10.87
C LYS A 195 5.83 21.44 -11.98
N LEU A 196 6.16 21.74 -13.24
CA LEU A 196 5.59 21.01 -14.38
C LEU A 196 6.10 19.56 -14.44
N HIS A 197 7.38 19.34 -14.15
CA HIS A 197 7.99 18.01 -14.13
C HIS A 197 7.36 17.11 -13.05
N THR A 198 7.11 17.64 -11.85
CA THR A 198 6.39 16.91 -10.80
C THR A 198 4.98 16.54 -11.26
N LEU A 199 4.25 17.48 -11.85
CA LEU A 199 2.89 17.22 -12.34
C LEU A 199 2.87 16.17 -13.47
N VAL A 200 3.82 16.25 -14.40
CA VAL A 200 4.00 15.25 -15.47
C VAL A 200 4.36 13.89 -14.89
N SER A 201 5.18 13.82 -13.85
CA SER A 201 5.50 12.55 -13.18
C SER A 201 4.26 11.88 -12.59
N TYR A 202 3.35 12.65 -11.96
CA TYR A 202 2.06 12.12 -11.49
C TYR A 202 1.19 11.61 -12.64
N PHE A 203 1.13 12.37 -13.74
CA PHE A 203 0.42 11.95 -14.95
C PHE A 203 0.97 10.63 -15.50
N LEU A 204 2.29 10.54 -15.70
CA LEU A 204 2.95 9.38 -16.27
C LEU A 204 2.79 8.15 -15.37
N TYR A 205 2.85 8.32 -14.05
CA TYR A 205 2.58 7.23 -13.12
C TYR A 205 1.19 6.64 -13.34
N TYR A 206 0.13 7.47 -13.27
CA TYR A 206 -1.22 6.94 -13.42
C TYR A 206 -1.43 6.38 -14.83
N ALA A 207 -0.97 7.06 -15.87
CA ALA A 207 -1.19 6.64 -17.25
C ALA A 207 -0.49 5.31 -17.55
N ASN A 208 0.71 5.11 -17.00
CA ASN A 208 1.47 3.88 -17.13
C ASN A 208 0.77 2.71 -16.42
N PHE A 209 0.58 2.81 -15.11
CA PHE A 209 0.03 1.71 -14.30
C PHE A 209 -1.46 1.47 -14.55
N SER A 210 -2.16 2.41 -15.21
CA SER A 210 -3.52 2.20 -15.73
C SER A 210 -3.56 1.63 -17.15
N ASN A 211 -2.43 1.17 -17.69
CA ASN A 211 -2.29 0.60 -19.04
C ASN A 211 -2.67 1.55 -20.20
N LEU A 212 -2.67 2.86 -19.98
CA LEU A 212 -3.07 3.83 -21.01
C LEU A 212 -1.94 4.13 -22.01
N LEU A 213 -0.71 3.73 -21.69
CA LEU A 213 0.47 3.96 -22.52
C LEU A 213 0.94 2.71 -23.28
N VAL A 214 0.30 1.55 -23.10
CA VAL A 214 0.76 0.27 -23.68
C VAL A 214 0.70 0.22 -25.22
N SER A 215 -0.02 1.14 -25.86
CA SER A 215 -0.09 1.26 -27.32
C SER A 215 1.12 1.96 -27.93
N TYR A 216 1.96 2.62 -27.13
CA TYR A 216 3.18 3.28 -27.60
C TYR A 216 4.30 2.25 -27.71
N SER A 217 4.76 1.99 -28.93
CA SER A 217 5.77 0.96 -29.23
C SER A 217 7.12 1.18 -28.55
N ASP A 218 7.42 2.43 -28.19
CA ASP A 218 8.70 2.82 -27.60
C ASP A 218 8.75 2.58 -26.08
N ILE A 219 7.61 2.23 -25.47
CA ILE A 219 7.54 1.91 -24.04
C ILE A 219 7.88 0.43 -23.84
N PRO A 220 8.90 0.11 -23.02
CA PRO A 220 9.25 -1.26 -22.71
C PRO A 220 8.06 -2.08 -22.21
N SER A 221 7.98 -3.34 -22.66
CA SER A 221 6.98 -4.29 -22.18
C SER A 221 7.03 -4.43 -20.66
N ARG A 222 5.86 -4.55 -20.02
CA ARG A 222 5.68 -4.74 -18.56
C ARG A 222 6.07 -3.56 -17.69
N LEU A 223 6.45 -2.41 -18.25
CA LEU A 223 6.75 -1.21 -17.45
C LEU A 223 5.52 -0.69 -16.69
N ASN A 224 4.34 -1.05 -17.18
CA ASN A 224 3.00 -0.80 -16.64
C ASN A 224 2.60 -1.73 -15.48
N GLU A 225 3.40 -2.73 -15.15
CA GLU A 225 3.11 -3.65 -14.02
C GLU A 225 3.75 -3.14 -12.73
N THR A 226 3.02 -3.23 -11.61
CA THR A 226 3.49 -2.77 -10.29
C THR A 226 4.76 -3.51 -9.86
N PRO A 227 5.90 -2.82 -9.67
CA PRO A 227 7.11 -3.46 -9.19
C PRO A 227 7.00 -3.70 -7.68
N LEU A 228 7.07 -4.96 -7.26
CA LEU A 228 7.03 -5.36 -5.85
C LEU A 228 8.44 -5.68 -5.35
N THR A 229 8.65 -5.53 -4.05
CA THR A 229 9.91 -5.95 -3.43
C THR A 229 10.16 -7.44 -3.57
N GLU A 230 11.42 -7.83 -3.69
CA GLU A 230 11.78 -9.26 -3.63
C GLU A 230 11.54 -9.83 -2.23
N GLY A 231 11.91 -9.03 -1.21
CA GLY A 231 11.72 -9.36 0.20
C GLY A 231 10.31 -9.09 0.71
N THR A 232 10.04 -9.63 1.90
CA THR A 232 8.89 -9.26 2.74
C THR A 232 9.37 -8.50 3.96
N TYR A 233 8.63 -7.50 4.38
CA TYR A 233 8.98 -6.57 5.44
C TYR A 233 7.92 -6.59 6.54
N GLU A 234 8.37 -6.35 7.76
CA GLU A 234 7.49 -6.14 8.90
C GLU A 234 6.91 -4.73 8.83
N ILE A 235 5.60 -4.63 8.95
CA ILE A 235 4.85 -3.38 8.92
C ILE A 235 3.94 -3.36 10.14
N THR A 236 3.83 -2.20 10.78
CA THR A 236 3.01 -1.99 11.97
C THR A 236 2.04 -0.85 11.75
N PHE A 237 0.80 -1.00 12.21
CA PHE A 237 -0.17 0.08 12.22
C PHE A 237 -1.12 -0.05 13.41
N ASP A 238 -1.72 1.07 13.81
CA ASP A 238 -2.62 1.14 14.96
C ASP A 238 -4.08 1.27 14.53
N LEU A 239 -4.94 0.53 15.23
CA LEU A 239 -6.40 0.60 15.19
C LEU A 239 -6.95 1.16 16.50
N GLU A 240 -8.12 1.79 16.41
CA GLU A 240 -8.90 2.25 17.57
C GLU A 240 -10.28 1.62 17.53
N LYS A 241 -10.82 1.33 18.72
CA LYS A 241 -12.17 0.80 18.86
C LYS A 241 -13.19 1.93 18.73
N ASP A 242 -14.14 1.79 17.82
CA ASP A 242 -15.20 2.77 17.62
C ASP A 242 -16.36 2.58 18.61
N SER A 243 -17.37 3.46 18.51
CA SER A 243 -18.56 3.41 19.38
C SER A 243 -19.46 2.20 19.15
N GLU A 244 -19.32 1.51 18.02
CA GLU A 244 -20.06 0.29 17.68
C GLU A 244 -19.28 -0.98 18.07
N GLY A 245 -18.05 -0.81 18.58
CA GLY A 245 -17.16 -1.89 19.01
C GLY A 245 -16.31 -2.48 17.89
N HIS A 246 -16.26 -1.85 16.72
CA HIS A 246 -15.39 -2.22 15.60
C HIS A 246 -13.99 -1.64 15.77
N TRP A 247 -12.99 -2.36 15.29
CA TRP A 247 -11.60 -1.90 15.30
C TRP A 247 -11.25 -1.28 13.95
N VAL A 248 -11.09 0.05 13.93
CA VAL A 248 -10.97 0.83 12.69
C VAL A 248 -9.69 1.65 12.66
N ILE A 249 -9.17 1.87 11.46
CA ILE A 249 -7.97 2.66 11.25
C ILE A 249 -8.33 4.15 11.17
N SER A 250 -7.57 4.99 11.87
CA SER A 250 -7.67 6.44 11.71
C SER A 250 -7.14 6.88 10.34
N GLU A 251 -7.58 8.04 9.84
CA GLU A 251 -7.10 8.58 8.56
C GLU A 251 -5.56 8.78 8.55
N GLN A 252 -4.99 9.22 9.67
CA GLN A 252 -3.55 9.42 9.81
C GLN A 252 -2.80 8.09 9.81
N ASN A 253 -3.28 7.09 10.56
CA ASN A 253 -2.65 5.76 10.59
C ASN A 253 -2.75 5.07 9.23
N TYR A 254 -3.85 5.28 8.49
CA TYR A 254 -3.97 4.79 7.12
C TYR A 254 -2.91 5.42 6.20
N LYS A 255 -2.72 6.73 6.25
CA LYS A 255 -1.67 7.41 5.46
C LYS A 255 -0.27 6.88 5.81
N ASN A 256 -0.01 6.59 7.08
CA ASN A 256 1.24 6.00 7.54
C ASN A 256 1.40 4.56 7.00
N LEU A 257 0.37 3.72 7.13
CA LEU A 257 0.36 2.36 6.57
C LEU A 257 0.65 2.36 5.06
N ILE A 258 0.00 3.25 4.29
CA ILE A 258 0.25 3.36 2.85
C ILE A 258 1.69 3.82 2.58
N SER A 259 2.24 4.71 3.41
CA SER A 259 3.65 5.13 3.30
C SER A 259 4.60 3.97 3.58
N ASP A 260 4.33 3.17 4.60
CA ASP A 260 5.14 2.02 5.00
C ASP A 260 5.02 0.84 4.02
N LEU A 261 3.96 0.80 3.20
CA LEU A 261 3.83 -0.15 2.10
C LEU A 261 4.66 0.23 0.86
N LEU A 262 5.38 1.35 0.92
CA LEU A 262 6.33 1.76 -0.11
C LEU A 262 7.76 1.58 0.35
N ASN A 263 8.51 0.79 -0.41
CA ASN A 263 9.91 0.56 -0.16
C ASN A 263 10.79 1.54 -0.94
N TYR A 264 11.70 2.22 -0.25
CA TYR A 264 12.68 3.14 -0.83
C TYR A 264 14.12 2.59 -0.76
N ASP A 265 14.31 1.43 -0.14
CA ASP A 265 15.63 0.87 0.16
C ASP A 265 16.11 -0.11 -0.93
N GLU A 266 15.22 -0.91 -1.51
CA GLU A 266 15.54 -1.79 -2.62
C GLU A 266 15.87 -0.96 -3.89
N PRO A 267 16.92 -1.34 -4.65
CA PRO A 267 17.30 -0.61 -5.85
C PRO A 267 16.29 -0.83 -6.99
N ALA A 268 16.25 0.12 -7.94
CA ALA A 268 15.35 0.04 -9.09
C ALA A 268 15.52 -1.22 -9.97
N SER A 269 16.69 -1.87 -9.91
CA SER A 269 16.99 -3.08 -10.66
C SER A 269 16.58 -4.37 -9.97
N GLN A 270 16.10 -4.30 -8.72
CA GLN A 270 15.75 -5.46 -7.91
C GLN A 270 14.28 -5.38 -7.53
N PHE A 271 13.44 -6.08 -8.28
CA PHE A 271 12.02 -6.19 -7.99
C PHE A 271 11.43 -7.42 -8.67
N VAL A 272 10.24 -7.80 -8.25
CA VAL A 272 9.43 -8.84 -8.87
C VAL A 272 8.13 -8.24 -9.36
N TYR A 273 7.62 -8.78 -10.47
CA TYR A 273 6.31 -8.45 -10.98
C TYR A 273 5.21 -9.14 -10.15
N PRO A 274 3.93 -8.73 -10.27
CA PRO A 274 2.81 -9.32 -9.53
C PRO A 274 2.54 -10.80 -9.85
N ASP A 275 3.15 -11.35 -10.91
CA ASP A 275 3.12 -12.77 -11.27
C ASP A 275 4.30 -13.56 -10.67
N GLY A 276 5.17 -12.91 -9.89
CA GLY A 276 6.37 -13.49 -9.28
C GLY A 276 7.59 -13.56 -10.19
N THR A 277 7.50 -13.09 -11.43
CA THR A 277 8.67 -13.01 -12.32
C THR A 277 9.65 -11.97 -11.81
N HIS A 278 10.93 -12.31 -11.68
CA HIS A 278 11.97 -11.35 -11.34
C HIS A 278 12.29 -10.43 -12.52
N ALA A 279 12.48 -9.14 -12.24
CA ALA A 279 13.05 -8.22 -13.19
C ALA A 279 14.44 -8.72 -13.59
N LYS A 280 14.72 -8.76 -14.89
CA LYS A 280 16.08 -9.10 -15.35
C LYS A 280 16.99 -7.94 -14.95
N ALA A 281 18.03 -8.24 -14.17
CA ALA A 281 19.16 -7.32 -14.01
C ALA A 281 19.61 -6.92 -15.41
N GLY A 282 19.49 -5.63 -15.75
CA GLY A 282 19.97 -5.13 -17.03
C GLY A 282 21.43 -5.53 -17.16
N SER A 283 21.74 -6.32 -18.20
CA SER A 283 23.11 -6.51 -18.62
C SER A 283 23.67 -5.12 -18.90
N THR A 284 24.56 -4.65 -18.04
CA THR A 284 25.55 -3.63 -18.40
C THR A 284 26.37 -4.22 -19.54
N GLU A 285 25.86 -4.10 -20.76
CA GLU A 285 26.72 -4.14 -21.94
C GLU A 285 27.62 -2.92 -21.84
N THR A 286 28.71 -3.12 -21.10
CA THR A 286 29.92 -2.34 -21.22
C THR A 286 30.26 -2.35 -22.70
N SER A 287 30.00 -1.25 -23.39
CA SER A 287 30.49 -1.03 -24.74
C SER A 287 32.02 -0.98 -24.63
N SER A 288 32.66 -2.15 -24.68
CA SER A 288 34.10 -2.23 -24.84
C SER A 288 34.41 -1.63 -26.20
N SER A 289 34.88 -0.38 -26.18
CA SER A 289 35.51 0.25 -27.32
C SER A 289 36.56 -0.70 -27.86
N THR A 290 36.28 -1.26 -29.03
CA THR A 290 37.29 -1.99 -29.76
C THR A 290 38.24 -0.94 -30.32
N ASN A 291 39.43 -0.86 -29.72
CA ASN A 291 40.58 -0.19 -30.31
C ASN A 291 40.74 -0.65 -31.76
N VAL A 292 40.57 0.27 -32.70
CA VAL A 292 41.07 0.11 -34.07
C VAL A 292 42.43 0.78 -34.07
N GLY A 293 43.47 -0.05 -34.25
CA GLY A 293 44.82 0.41 -34.57
C GLY A 293 44.98 0.80 -36.02
#